data_AF-A0A9W5ULG0-F1
#
_entry.id   AF-A0A9W5ULG0-F1
#
_cell.length_a   1.000
_cell.length_b   1.000
_cell.length_c   1.000
_cell.angle_alpha   90.00
_cell.angle_beta   90.00
_cell.angle_gamma   90.00
#
_symmetry.space_group_name_H-M   'P 1'
#
loop_
_entity.id
_entity.type
_entity.pdbx_description
1 polymer ?
#
loop_
_entity_poly.entity_id
_entity_poly.type
_entity_poly.pdbx_seq_one_letter_code
_entity_poly.pdbx_strand_id
1 'polypeptide(L)'
;MNEPVTSQTYTAQLRRLAELAARVREQRDEARNWYDQQCAAADRAVAESADEVYQAERELAAAREAQERVDAEVAVLWQELNSRLGGGGRRAGAPPAPAPDATGDPVALLEAVRDLLRRTRQPGELPGNVNPLLALCGVGGAVLAYALGAVARALGVRNDGDLAVGLPVLALVVTLLGPVLGLIPARLIADRRHAVLSPRPVLIVVIAGLTITLLLLALPLP
;
A
#
# COMPACT_ATOMS: atom_id res chain seq x y z
N MET A 1 -95.75 49.41 -37.66
CA MET A 1 -95.58 49.60 -39.12
C MET A 1 -94.17 49.12 -39.42
N ASN A 2 -94.04 47.89 -39.90
CA ASN A 2 -92.75 47.23 -40.12
C ASN A 2 -92.23 47.65 -41.49
N GLU A 3 -91.16 48.43 -41.52
CA GLU A 3 -90.40 48.64 -42.76
C GLU A 3 -89.78 47.30 -43.19
N PRO A 4 -89.86 46.94 -44.49
CA PRO A 4 -89.20 45.75 -44.99
C PRO A 4 -87.69 45.98 -44.92
N VAL A 5 -87.02 45.28 -44.01
CA VAL A 5 -85.56 45.16 -43.98
C VAL A 5 -85.16 44.63 -45.36
N THR A 6 -84.60 45.49 -46.20
CA THR A 6 -84.21 45.15 -47.56
C THR A 6 -83.21 43.99 -47.50
N SER A 7 -83.49 42.92 -48.23
CA SER A 7 -82.68 41.69 -48.31
C SER A 7 -81.20 41.93 -48.63
N GLN A 8 -80.87 43.10 -49.21
CA GLN A 8 -79.52 43.63 -49.41
C GLN A 8 -78.75 43.87 -48.09
N THR A 9 -79.42 44.29 -47.02
CA THR A 9 -78.78 44.59 -45.73
C THR A 9 -78.47 43.31 -44.95
N TYR A 10 -79.38 42.33 -45.01
CA TYR A 10 -79.20 41.03 -44.36
C TYR A 10 -78.07 40.21 -45.00
N THR A 11 -78.00 40.17 -46.33
CA THR A 11 -76.93 39.47 -47.06
C THR A 11 -75.54 40.10 -46.83
N ALA A 12 -75.47 41.43 -46.72
CA ALA A 12 -74.23 42.13 -46.35
C ALA A 12 -73.76 41.77 -44.91
N GLN A 13 -74.70 41.69 -43.96
CA GLN A 13 -74.38 41.27 -42.59
C GLN A 13 -73.90 39.82 -42.52
N LEU A 14 -74.54 38.89 -43.25
CA LEU A 14 -74.09 37.50 -43.34
C LEU A 14 -72.68 37.39 -43.91
N ARG A 15 -72.35 38.15 -44.97
CA ARG A 15 -71.00 38.17 -45.53
C ARG A 15 -69.97 38.68 -44.52
N ARG A 16 -70.30 39.73 -43.76
CA ARG A 16 -69.41 40.28 -42.72
C ARG A 16 -69.21 39.30 -41.56
N LEU A 17 -70.25 38.59 -41.14
CA LEU A 17 -70.16 37.53 -40.14
C LEU A 17 -69.31 36.35 -40.64
N ALA A 18 -69.47 35.95 -41.91
CA ALA A 18 -68.64 34.90 -42.50
C ALA A 18 -67.16 35.29 -42.56
N GLU A 19 -66.86 36.54 -42.92
CA GLU A 19 -65.49 37.06 -42.94
C GLU A 19 -64.87 37.12 -41.53
N LEU A 20 -65.63 37.61 -40.54
CA LEU A 20 -65.20 37.59 -39.13
C LEU A 20 -64.96 36.16 -38.63
N ALA A 21 -65.85 35.22 -38.96
CA ALA A 21 -65.70 33.82 -38.58
C ALA A 21 -64.45 33.18 -39.24
N ALA A 22 -64.15 33.55 -40.49
CA ALA A 22 -62.93 33.11 -41.17
C ALA A 22 -61.67 33.65 -40.49
N ARG A 23 -61.61 34.96 -40.16
CA ARG A 23 -60.47 35.56 -39.46
C ARG A 23 -60.26 34.97 -38.06
N VAL A 24 -61.34 34.71 -37.31
CA VAL A 24 -61.24 34.07 -35.99
C VAL A 24 -60.72 32.63 -36.11
N ARG A 25 -61.06 31.91 -37.18
CA ARG A 25 -60.53 30.57 -37.43
C ARG A 25 -59.03 30.62 -37.73
N GLU A 26 -58.62 31.51 -38.61
CA GLU A 26 -57.21 31.73 -38.96
C GLU A 26 -56.37 32.09 -37.72
N GLN A 27 -56.84 33.02 -36.88
CA GLN A 27 -56.16 33.38 -35.63
C GLN A 27 -56.05 32.21 -34.64
N ARG A 28 -57.05 31.33 -34.59
CA ARG A 28 -57.00 30.12 -33.73
C ARG A 28 -56.01 29.09 -34.27
N ASP A 29 -55.94 28.94 -35.59
CA ASP A 29 -55.02 28.01 -36.23
C ASP A 29 -53.58 28.52 -36.08
N GLU A 30 -53.34 29.84 -36.20
CA GLU A 30 -52.05 30.47 -35.93
C GLU A 30 -51.63 30.28 -34.46
N ALA A 31 -52.54 30.53 -33.51
CA ALA A 31 -52.26 30.34 -32.08
C ALA A 31 -51.93 28.88 -31.74
N ARG A 32 -52.61 27.91 -32.36
CA ARG A 32 -52.30 26.48 -32.21
C ARG A 32 -50.94 26.13 -32.78
N ASN A 33 -50.66 26.55 -34.01
CA ASN A 33 -49.38 26.30 -34.65
C ASN A 33 -48.22 26.90 -33.85
N TRP A 34 -48.40 28.11 -33.30
CA TRP A 34 -47.41 28.74 -32.43
C TRP A 34 -47.21 27.93 -31.13
N TYR A 35 -48.29 27.52 -30.47
CA TYR A 35 -48.22 26.72 -29.25
C TYR A 35 -47.51 25.37 -29.48
N ASP A 36 -47.86 24.68 -30.57
CA ASP A 36 -47.26 23.40 -30.93
C ASP A 36 -45.75 23.55 -31.20
N GLN A 37 -45.33 24.65 -31.83
CA GLN A 37 -43.91 24.97 -32.03
C GLN A 37 -43.19 25.23 -30.70
N GLN A 38 -43.82 25.92 -29.75
CA GLN A 38 -43.24 26.16 -28.42
C GLN A 38 -43.10 24.86 -27.63
N CYS A 39 -44.11 23.99 -27.65
CA CYS A 39 -44.04 22.67 -27.04
C CYS A 39 -42.89 21.85 -27.66
N ALA A 40 -42.82 21.78 -29.00
CA ALA A 40 -41.76 21.06 -29.68
C ALA A 40 -40.36 21.65 -29.44
N ALA A 41 -40.24 22.95 -29.19
CA ALA A 41 -38.97 23.57 -28.82
C ALA A 41 -38.58 23.23 -27.36
N ALA A 42 -39.55 23.27 -26.44
CA ALA A 42 -39.34 22.91 -25.05
C ALA A 42 -38.96 21.42 -24.91
N ASP A 43 -39.66 20.53 -25.61
CA ASP A 43 -39.38 19.09 -25.59
C ASP A 43 -37.96 18.79 -26.08
N ARG A 44 -37.51 19.48 -27.14
CA ARG A 44 -36.13 19.35 -27.63
C ARG A 44 -35.10 19.84 -26.61
N ALA A 45 -35.34 21.00 -26.00
CA ALA A 45 -34.43 21.53 -24.98
C ALA A 45 -34.33 20.60 -23.75
N VAL A 46 -35.44 19.99 -23.34
CA VAL A 46 -35.46 19.00 -22.26
C VAL A 46 -34.71 17.73 -22.66
N ALA A 47 -34.91 17.23 -23.88
CA ALA A 47 -34.20 16.05 -24.38
C ALA A 47 -32.69 16.28 -24.45
N GLU A 48 -32.24 17.42 -24.99
CA GLU A 48 -30.82 17.80 -25.05
C GLU A 48 -30.21 17.88 -23.64
N SER A 49 -30.91 18.51 -22.70
CA SER A 49 -30.45 18.61 -21.31
C SER A 49 -30.37 17.24 -20.62
N ALA A 50 -31.33 16.34 -20.90
CA ALA A 50 -31.32 14.99 -20.36
C ALA A 50 -30.14 14.17 -20.90
N ASP A 51 -29.81 14.33 -22.19
CA ASP A 51 -28.65 13.69 -22.80
C ASP A 51 -27.33 14.21 -22.18
N GLU A 52 -27.21 15.51 -21.93
CA GLU A 52 -26.04 16.09 -21.25
C GLU A 52 -25.85 15.53 -19.84
N VAL A 53 -26.94 15.46 -19.05
CA VAL A 53 -26.90 14.85 -17.71
C VAL A 53 -26.48 13.39 -17.79
N TYR A 54 -27.04 12.63 -18.73
CA TYR A 54 -26.69 11.23 -18.91
C TYR A 54 -25.21 11.04 -19.26
N GLN A 55 -24.64 11.89 -20.11
CA GLN A 55 -23.19 11.83 -20.39
C GLN A 55 -22.35 12.17 -19.17
N ALA A 56 -22.70 13.23 -18.43
CA ALA A 56 -22.00 13.61 -17.22
C ALA A 56 -22.03 12.52 -16.14
N GLU A 57 -23.17 11.83 -15.99
CA GLU A 57 -23.29 10.68 -15.08
C GLU A 57 -22.38 9.51 -15.49
N ARG A 58 -22.28 9.23 -16.79
CA ARG A 58 -21.38 8.19 -17.32
C ARG A 58 -19.92 8.54 -17.09
N GLU A 59 -19.52 9.78 -17.34
CA GLU A 59 -18.17 10.26 -17.08
C GLU A 59 -17.83 10.17 -15.59
N LEU A 60 -18.76 10.57 -14.72
CA LEU A 60 -18.60 10.46 -13.27
C LEU A 60 -18.44 9.00 -12.82
N ALA A 61 -19.25 8.09 -13.36
CA ALA A 61 -19.14 6.66 -13.06
C ALA A 61 -17.78 6.09 -13.48
N ALA A 62 -17.31 6.43 -14.70
CA ALA A 62 -15.99 6.02 -15.18
C ALA A 62 -14.84 6.59 -14.34
N ALA A 63 -14.95 7.86 -13.91
CA ALA A 63 -13.97 8.49 -13.04
C ALA A 63 -13.91 7.82 -11.67
N ARG A 64 -15.07 7.47 -11.08
CA ARG A 64 -15.14 6.72 -9.82
C ARG A 64 -14.51 5.34 -9.93
N GLU A 65 -14.80 4.60 -11.00
CA GLU A 65 -14.20 3.29 -11.22
C GLU A 65 -12.67 3.38 -11.40
N ALA A 66 -12.17 4.42 -12.06
CA ALA A 66 -10.73 4.66 -12.16
C ALA A 66 -10.11 4.97 -10.79
N GLN A 67 -10.77 5.80 -9.97
CA GLN A 67 -10.32 6.12 -8.63
C GLN A 67 -10.27 4.87 -7.74
N GLU A 68 -11.33 4.07 -7.72
CA GLU A 68 -11.41 2.83 -6.92
C GLU A 68 -10.29 1.85 -7.29
N ARG A 69 -9.95 1.73 -8.57
CA ARG A 69 -8.82 0.91 -9.03
C ARG A 69 -7.48 1.42 -8.50
N VAL A 70 -7.24 2.73 -8.56
CA VAL A 70 -6.03 3.35 -8.03
C VAL A 70 -5.93 3.14 -6.52
N ASP A 71 -7.01 3.38 -5.77
CA ASP A 71 -7.06 3.22 -4.32
C ASP A 71 -6.78 1.76 -3.90
N ALA A 72 -7.34 0.79 -4.62
CA ALA A 72 -7.07 -0.62 -4.40
C ALA A 72 -5.58 -0.96 -4.63
N GLU A 73 -4.97 -0.46 -5.70
CA GLU A 73 -3.55 -0.67 -5.97
C GLU A 73 -2.64 -0.02 -4.93
N VAL A 74 -2.96 1.22 -4.51
CA VAL A 74 -2.24 1.91 -3.44
C VAL A 74 -2.29 1.08 -2.15
N ALA A 75 -3.46 0.52 -1.80
CA ALA A 75 -3.60 -0.32 -0.61
C ALA A 75 -2.69 -1.56 -0.69
N VAL A 76 -2.61 -2.22 -1.85
CA VAL A 76 -1.73 -3.39 -2.08
C VAL A 76 -0.26 -3.00 -1.93
N LEU A 77 0.18 -1.91 -2.59
CA LEU A 77 1.58 -1.44 -2.51
C LEU A 77 1.96 -1.00 -1.09
N TRP A 78 1.02 -0.37 -0.37
CA TRP A 78 1.22 0.03 1.01
C TRP A 78 1.31 -1.17 1.95
N GLN A 79 0.48 -2.19 1.75
CA GLN A 79 0.58 -3.45 2.49
C GLN A 79 1.92 -4.14 2.20
N GLU A 80 2.39 -4.13 0.96
CA GLU A 80 3.70 -4.66 0.60
C GLU A 80 4.81 -3.90 1.32
N LEU A 81 4.77 -2.56 1.33
CA LEU A 81 5.71 -1.74 2.10
C LEU A 81 5.69 -2.08 3.60
N ASN A 82 4.50 -2.16 4.21
CA ASN A 82 4.32 -2.49 5.62
C ASN A 82 4.84 -3.89 5.97
N SER A 83 4.64 -4.87 5.08
CA SER A 83 5.16 -6.23 5.25
C SER A 83 6.69 -6.23 5.31
N ARG A 84 7.34 -5.36 4.54
CA ARG A 84 8.80 -5.20 4.50
C ARG A 84 9.35 -4.46 5.73
N LEU A 85 8.63 -3.47 6.24
CA LEU A 85 8.98 -2.74 7.46
C LEU A 85 8.74 -3.57 8.76
N GLY A 86 7.97 -4.66 8.64
CA GLY A 86 7.41 -5.43 9.76
C GLY A 86 8.37 -6.25 10.64
N GLY A 87 9.69 -6.21 10.43
CA GLY A 87 10.67 -6.91 11.27
C GLY A 87 11.08 -6.19 12.57
N GLY A 88 10.76 -4.89 12.71
CA GLY A 88 11.35 -4.04 13.76
C GLY A 88 10.40 -3.06 14.45
N GLY A 89 9.10 -3.33 14.48
CA GLY A 89 8.12 -2.55 15.26
C GLY A 89 7.67 -1.21 14.68
N ARG A 90 8.08 -0.84 13.46
CA ARG A 90 7.63 0.38 12.77
C ARG A 90 6.69 0.04 11.62
N ARG A 91 5.42 -0.30 11.91
CA ARG A 91 4.39 -0.32 10.87
C ARG A 91 4.00 1.11 10.54
N ALA A 92 3.94 1.46 9.26
CA ALA A 92 3.60 2.81 8.81
C ALA A 92 2.10 3.16 9.00
N GLY A 93 1.29 2.22 9.50
CA GLY A 93 -0.14 2.44 9.72
C GLY A 93 -0.95 2.28 8.44
N ALA A 94 -2.12 2.92 8.38
CA ALA A 94 -2.97 2.98 7.18
C ALA A 94 -2.31 3.83 6.08
N PRO A 95 -2.63 3.60 4.79
CA PRO A 95 -2.14 4.45 3.71
C PRO A 95 -2.60 5.90 3.91
N PRO A 96 -1.77 6.90 3.56
CA PRO A 96 -2.15 8.30 3.65
C PRO A 96 -3.34 8.59 2.72
N ALA A 97 -4.21 9.52 3.14
CA ALA A 97 -5.32 9.97 2.32
C ALA A 97 -4.81 10.72 1.06
N PRO A 98 -5.55 10.68 -0.05
CA PRO A 98 -5.19 11.41 -1.26
C PRO A 98 -5.16 12.93 -0.98
N ALA A 99 -4.13 13.60 -1.46
CA ALA A 99 -4.01 15.05 -1.33
C ALA A 99 -4.92 15.76 -2.37
N PRO A 100 -5.61 16.84 -1.99
CA PRO A 100 -6.56 17.53 -2.87
C PRO A 100 -5.88 18.15 -4.11
N ASP A 101 -4.60 18.53 -4.00
CA ASP A 101 -3.84 19.20 -5.05
C ASP A 101 -2.85 18.25 -5.76
N ALA A 102 -3.03 16.93 -5.62
CA ALA A 102 -2.18 15.96 -6.29
C ALA A 102 -2.32 16.10 -7.82
N THR A 103 -1.22 16.44 -8.49
CA THR A 103 -1.16 16.57 -9.95
C THR A 103 -0.26 15.49 -10.54
N GLY A 104 -0.70 14.88 -11.64
CA GLY A 104 0.07 13.86 -12.37
C GLY A 104 -0.79 12.67 -12.80
N ASP A 105 -0.26 11.89 -13.74
CA ASP A 105 -0.88 10.64 -14.17
C ASP A 105 -0.73 9.56 -13.06
N PRO A 106 -1.84 9.05 -12.49
CA PRO A 106 -1.79 8.07 -11.42
C PRO A 106 -1.09 6.77 -11.86
N VAL A 107 -1.22 6.37 -13.13
CA VAL A 107 -0.62 5.13 -13.64
C VAL A 107 0.90 5.21 -13.61
N ALA A 108 1.45 6.32 -14.11
CA ALA A 108 2.89 6.56 -14.09
C ALA A 108 3.46 6.62 -12.67
N LEU A 109 2.74 7.25 -11.73
CA LEU A 109 3.13 7.32 -10.33
C LEU A 109 3.13 5.94 -9.66
N LEU A 110 2.11 5.12 -9.91
CA LEU A 110 2.03 3.75 -9.39
C LEU A 110 3.17 2.87 -9.92
N GLU A 111 3.51 2.97 -11.22
CA GLU A 111 4.65 2.23 -11.77
C GLU A 111 5.98 2.69 -11.16
N ALA A 112 6.17 3.99 -10.97
CA ALA A 112 7.37 4.51 -10.30
C ALA A 112 7.52 3.97 -8.87
N VAL A 113 6.42 3.88 -8.12
CA VAL A 113 6.40 3.27 -6.78
C VAL A 113 6.70 1.77 -6.84
N ARG A 114 6.13 1.03 -7.79
CA ARG A 114 6.45 -0.39 -8.01
C ARG A 114 7.92 -0.58 -8.30
N ASP A 115 8.51 0.25 -9.14
CA ASP A 115 9.94 0.19 -9.46
C ASP A 115 10.82 0.53 -8.26
N LEU A 116 10.43 1.49 -7.43
CA LEU A 116 11.12 1.78 -6.18
C LEU A 116 11.05 0.58 -5.21
N LEU A 117 9.88 -0.04 -5.09
CA LEU A 117 9.70 -1.27 -4.33
C LEU A 117 10.49 -2.45 -4.94
N ARG A 118 10.62 -2.55 -6.27
CA ARG A 118 11.47 -3.58 -6.89
C ARG A 118 12.95 -3.34 -6.62
N ARG A 119 13.43 -2.10 -6.67
CA ARG A 119 14.84 -1.75 -6.37
C ARG A 119 15.21 -2.06 -4.92
N THR A 120 14.30 -1.79 -3.99
CA THR A 120 14.48 -2.13 -2.57
C THR A 120 14.42 -3.64 -2.28
N ARG A 121 14.07 -4.47 -3.27
CA ARG A 121 14.07 -5.94 -3.18
C ARG A 121 15.46 -6.56 -3.30
N GLN A 122 16.52 -5.79 -3.52
CA GLN A 122 17.89 -6.32 -3.49
C GLN A 122 18.37 -6.35 -2.04
N PRO A 123 18.32 -7.50 -1.32
CA PRO A 123 19.06 -7.64 -0.07
C PRO A 123 20.53 -7.41 -0.41
N GLY A 124 21.06 -6.26 -0.04
CA GLY A 124 22.49 -5.99 -0.21
C GLY A 124 23.27 -7.07 0.50
N GLU A 125 24.19 -7.74 -0.21
CA GLU A 125 25.18 -8.58 0.44
C GLU A 125 25.90 -7.74 1.50
N LEU A 126 26.07 -8.30 2.71
CA LEU A 126 26.77 -7.63 3.79
C LEU A 126 28.14 -7.15 3.26
N PRO A 127 28.45 -5.84 3.31
CA PRO A 127 29.75 -5.36 2.86
C PRO A 127 30.85 -6.07 3.65
N GLY A 128 31.90 -6.53 2.97
CA GLY A 128 32.97 -7.34 3.58
C GLY A 128 33.64 -6.70 4.81
N ASN A 129 33.42 -5.41 5.03
CA ASN A 129 33.85 -4.66 6.20
C ASN A 129 33.09 -5.01 7.51
N VAL A 130 32.02 -5.83 7.46
CA VAL A 130 31.31 -6.33 8.65
C VAL A 130 31.92 -7.63 9.19
N ASN A 131 32.78 -8.29 8.41
CA ASN A 131 33.51 -9.50 8.81
C ASN A 131 34.33 -9.36 10.11
N PRO A 132 35.10 -8.28 10.37
CA PRO A 132 35.85 -8.14 11.62
C PRO A 132 34.94 -7.97 12.84
N LEU A 133 33.76 -7.37 12.68
CA LEU A 133 32.80 -7.13 13.75
C LEU A 133 32.06 -8.42 14.14
N LEU A 134 31.76 -9.26 13.13
CA LEU A 134 31.27 -10.62 13.33
C LEU A 134 32.33 -11.52 13.99
N ALA A 135 33.60 -11.38 13.59
CA ALA A 135 34.71 -12.08 14.22
C ALA A 135 34.85 -11.71 15.70
N LEU A 136 34.78 -10.41 16.04
CA LEU A 136 34.79 -9.93 17.43
C LEU A 136 33.62 -10.47 18.25
N CYS A 137 32.46 -10.65 17.64
CA CYS A 137 31.30 -11.23 18.31
C CYS A 137 31.51 -12.73 18.62
N GLY A 138 32.09 -13.49 17.67
CA GLY A 138 32.51 -14.87 17.89
C GLY A 138 33.60 -15.00 18.96
N VAL A 139 34.59 -14.10 18.95
CA VAL A 139 35.63 -14.00 20.00
C VAL A 139 35.00 -13.76 21.36
N GLY A 140 34.08 -12.79 21.46
CA GLY A 140 33.40 -12.45 22.71
C GLY A 140 32.59 -13.61 23.28
N GLY A 141 31.88 -14.36 22.42
CA GLY A 141 31.14 -15.57 22.81
C GLY A 141 32.05 -16.68 23.34
N ALA A 142 33.19 -16.90 22.69
CA ALA A 142 34.18 -17.90 23.11
C ALA A 142 34.84 -17.52 24.45
N VAL A 143 35.19 -16.24 24.65
CA VAL A 143 35.77 -15.75 25.91
C VAL A 143 34.78 -15.86 27.07
N LEU A 144 33.52 -15.50 26.87
CA LEU A 144 32.47 -15.65 27.88
C LEU A 144 32.22 -17.11 28.26
N ALA A 145 32.16 -18.00 27.28
CA ALA A 145 31.98 -19.43 27.52
C ALA A 145 33.19 -20.05 28.25
N TYR A 146 34.41 -19.61 27.91
CA TYR A 146 35.62 -20.02 28.61
C TYR A 146 35.64 -19.53 30.06
N ALA A 147 35.29 -18.27 30.31
CA ALA A 147 35.20 -17.71 31.66
C ALA A 147 34.15 -18.46 32.51
N LEU A 148 32.97 -18.75 31.95
CA LEU A 148 31.95 -19.54 32.62
C LEU A 148 32.40 -20.98 32.91
N GLY A 149 33.11 -21.61 31.97
CA GLY A 149 33.70 -22.94 32.16
C GLY A 149 34.81 -22.96 33.21
N ALA A 150 35.63 -21.91 33.28
CA ALA A 150 36.67 -21.75 34.30
C ALA A 150 36.08 -21.54 35.70
N VAL A 151 35.04 -20.71 35.83
CA VAL A 151 34.29 -20.51 37.08
C VAL A 151 33.62 -21.82 37.53
N ALA A 152 33.01 -22.56 36.60
CA ALA A 152 32.41 -23.87 36.90
C ALA A 152 33.46 -24.88 37.39
N ARG A 153 34.64 -24.95 36.75
CA ARG A 153 35.74 -25.80 37.21
C ARG A 153 36.29 -25.39 38.58
N ALA A 154 36.43 -24.09 38.83
CA ALA A 154 36.90 -23.58 40.12
C ALA A 154 35.92 -23.88 41.27
N LEU A 155 34.60 -23.87 40.98
CA LEU A 155 33.56 -24.28 41.93
C LEU A 155 33.50 -25.80 42.11
N GLY A 156 33.79 -26.58 41.07
CA GLY A 156 33.83 -28.04 41.12
C GLY A 156 35.00 -28.60 41.95
N VAL A 157 36.17 -27.98 41.89
CA VAL A 157 37.36 -28.38 42.68
C VAL A 157 37.16 -28.14 44.19
N ARG A 158 36.22 -27.28 44.59
CA ARG A 158 35.91 -26.98 45.99
C ARG A 158 34.87 -27.92 46.61
N ASN A 159 34.19 -28.76 45.82
CA ASN A 159 33.16 -29.69 46.29
C ASN A 159 33.62 -31.14 46.07
N ASP A 160 34.05 -31.81 47.14
CA ASP A 160 34.54 -33.21 47.20
C ASP A 160 33.44 -34.30 46.99
N GLY A 161 32.38 -34.00 46.24
CA GLY A 161 31.24 -34.91 45.99
C GLY A 161 31.16 -35.40 44.54
N ASP A 162 30.15 -36.22 44.25
CA ASP A 162 29.81 -36.79 42.91
C ASP A 162 29.65 -35.71 41.79
N LEU A 163 29.52 -34.45 42.19
CA LEU A 163 29.57 -33.25 41.34
C LEU A 163 30.95 -33.00 40.71
N ALA A 164 32.06 -33.44 41.32
CA ALA A 164 33.42 -33.26 40.81
C ALA A 164 33.67 -34.03 39.50
N VAL A 165 32.93 -35.12 39.26
CA VAL A 165 33.04 -35.93 38.03
C VAL A 165 32.13 -35.41 36.91
N GLY A 166 30.96 -34.84 37.25
CA GLY A 166 29.99 -34.33 36.27
C GLY A 166 30.24 -32.88 35.80
N LEU A 167 30.74 -32.01 36.68
CA LEU A 167 31.04 -30.60 36.36
C LEU A 167 32.07 -30.38 35.25
N PRO A 168 33.15 -31.17 35.13
CA PRO A 168 34.13 -31.01 34.06
C PRO A 168 33.53 -31.28 32.69
N VAL A 169 32.63 -32.27 32.59
CA VAL A 169 31.92 -32.64 31.36
C VAL A 169 30.92 -31.56 30.97
N LEU A 170 30.14 -31.06 31.93
CA LEU A 170 29.24 -29.91 31.71
C LEU A 170 30.01 -28.66 31.29
N ALA A 171 31.16 -28.39 31.90
CA ALA A 171 32.03 -27.27 31.50
C ALA A 171 32.53 -27.44 30.06
N LEU A 172 32.83 -28.67 29.63
CA LEU A 172 33.25 -29.00 28.27
C LEU A 172 32.11 -28.83 27.26
N VAL A 173 30.90 -29.27 27.62
CA VAL A 173 29.69 -29.06 26.82
C VAL A 173 29.37 -27.58 26.66
N VAL A 174 29.45 -26.80 27.75
CA VAL A 174 29.20 -25.35 27.75
C VAL A 174 30.26 -24.58 26.97
N THR A 175 31.54 -24.96 27.06
CA THR A 175 32.60 -24.35 26.24
C THR A 175 32.47 -24.69 24.76
N LEU A 176 32.01 -25.89 24.43
CA LEU A 176 31.75 -26.30 23.04
C LEU A 176 30.48 -25.64 22.45
N LEU A 177 29.51 -25.29 23.29
CA LEU A 177 28.30 -24.54 22.91
C LEU A 177 28.52 -23.02 22.80
N GLY A 178 29.60 -22.49 23.38
CA GLY A 178 29.96 -21.07 23.34
C GLY A 178 30.01 -20.44 21.94
N PRO A 179 30.67 -21.07 20.96
CA PRO A 179 30.67 -20.60 19.56
C PRO A 179 29.26 -20.53 18.94
N VAL A 180 28.37 -21.45 19.34
CA VAL A 180 26.98 -21.49 18.86
C VAL A 180 26.13 -20.41 19.55
N LEU A 181 26.37 -20.12 20.82
CA LEU A 181 25.72 -19.00 21.52
C LEU A 181 26.12 -17.63 20.94
N GLY A 182 27.34 -17.50 20.40
CA GLY A 182 27.79 -16.32 19.65
C GLY A 182 27.01 -16.04 18.36
N LEU A 183 26.28 -17.03 17.81
CA LEU A 183 25.37 -16.82 16.68
C LEU A 183 24.14 -16.01 17.06
N ILE A 184 23.72 -15.99 18.33
CA ILE A 184 22.54 -15.26 18.79
C ILE A 184 22.71 -13.74 18.59
N PRO A 185 23.78 -13.08 19.10
CA PRO A 185 24.00 -11.65 18.85
C PRO A 185 24.33 -11.35 17.38
N ALA A 186 25.05 -12.25 16.68
CA ALA A 186 25.31 -12.11 15.25
C ALA A 186 24.01 -12.12 14.42
N ARG A 187 23.05 -12.98 14.79
CA ARG A 187 21.71 -13.03 14.20
C ARG A 187 20.90 -11.79 14.55
N LEU A 188 21.00 -11.29 15.77
CA LEU A 188 20.32 -10.06 16.20
C LEU A 188 20.83 -8.82 15.45
N ILE A 189 22.13 -8.78 15.11
CA ILE A 189 22.74 -7.71 14.30
C ILE A 189 22.38 -7.87 12.81
N ALA A 190 22.33 -9.10 12.29
CA ALA A 190 21.92 -9.39 10.91
C ALA A 190 20.43 -9.07 10.67
N ASP A 191 19.55 -9.46 11.60
CA ASP A 191 18.11 -9.15 11.58
C ASP A 191 17.86 -7.64 11.66
N ARG A 192 18.65 -6.91 12.47
CA ARG A 192 18.60 -5.43 12.52
C ARG A 192 19.08 -4.74 11.25
N ARG A 193 19.81 -5.43 10.37
CA ARG A 193 20.36 -4.88 9.12
C ARG A 193 19.71 -5.42 7.86
N HIS A 194 18.61 -6.19 7.98
CA HIS A 194 17.87 -6.77 6.85
C HIS A 194 18.74 -7.57 5.86
N ALA A 195 19.81 -8.21 6.35
CA ALA A 195 20.67 -9.05 5.55
C ALA A 195 20.37 -10.52 5.85
N VAL A 196 20.05 -11.30 4.81
CA VAL A 196 19.93 -12.76 4.95
C VAL A 196 21.31 -13.30 5.32
N LEU A 197 21.41 -14.04 6.43
CA LEU A 197 22.63 -14.74 6.81
C LEU A 197 22.97 -15.75 5.72
N SER A 198 23.82 -15.34 4.78
CA SER A 198 24.39 -16.24 3.80
C SER A 198 25.25 -17.29 4.53
N PRO A 199 25.45 -18.49 3.96
CA PRO A 199 26.21 -19.57 4.59
C PRO A 199 27.65 -19.17 4.98
N ARG A 200 28.21 -18.17 4.29
CA ARG A 200 29.59 -17.70 4.42
C ARG A 200 29.88 -16.99 5.75
N PRO A 201 29.13 -15.96 6.18
CA PRO A 201 29.32 -15.32 7.49
C PRO A 201 29.06 -16.26 8.68
N VAL A 202 28.13 -17.21 8.55
CA VAL A 202 27.92 -18.27 9.57
C VAL A 202 29.20 -19.11 9.74
N LEU A 203 29.82 -19.52 8.63
CA LEU A 203 31.09 -20.25 8.62
C LEU A 203 32.22 -19.46 9.28
N ILE A 204 32.31 -18.15 9.03
CA ILE A 204 33.36 -17.29 9.61
C ILE A 204 33.22 -17.19 11.13
N VAL A 205 32.00 -16.99 11.65
CA VAL A 205 31.75 -16.91 13.10
C VAL A 205 32.06 -18.24 13.77
N VAL A 206 31.63 -19.35 13.17
CA VAL A 206 31.87 -20.70 13.70
C VAL A 206 33.35 -21.07 13.69
N ILE A 207 34.07 -20.81 12.59
CA ILE A 207 35.51 -21.06 12.50
C ILE A 207 36.27 -20.19 13.50
N ALA A 208 35.99 -18.89 13.57
CA ALA A 208 36.66 -17.99 14.50
C ALA A 208 36.39 -18.34 15.97
N GLY A 209 35.15 -18.71 16.30
CA GLY A 209 34.80 -19.20 17.63
C GLY A 209 35.54 -20.49 17.97
N LEU A 210 35.55 -21.48 17.07
CA LEU A 210 36.25 -22.75 17.25
C LEU A 210 37.76 -22.58 17.39
N THR A 211 38.39 -21.75 16.56
CA THR A 211 39.85 -21.54 16.62
C THR A 211 40.25 -20.91 17.95
N ILE A 212 39.47 -19.96 18.47
CA ILE A 212 39.74 -19.30 19.75
C ILE A 212 39.49 -20.24 20.92
N THR A 213 38.41 -21.02 20.90
CA THR A 213 38.15 -22.05 21.93
C THR A 213 39.27 -23.09 21.95
N LEU A 214 39.75 -23.53 20.77
CA LEU A 214 40.85 -24.49 20.65
C LEU A 214 42.18 -23.89 21.12
N LEU A 215 42.43 -22.60 20.84
CA LEU A 215 43.62 -21.89 21.32
C LEU A 215 43.62 -21.73 22.84
N LEU A 216 42.47 -21.39 23.43
CA LEU A 216 42.30 -21.26 24.89
C LEU A 216 42.38 -22.61 25.63
N LEU A 217 42.04 -23.72 24.95
CA LEU A 217 42.23 -25.08 25.48
C LEU A 217 43.67 -25.57 25.31
N ALA A 218 44.35 -25.15 24.25
CA ALA A 218 45.73 -25.53 23.94
C ALA A 218 46.77 -24.70 24.70
N LEU A 219 46.41 -23.51 25.22
CA LEU A 219 47.24 -22.79 26.17
C LEU A 219 47.04 -23.40 27.58
N PRO A 220 47.99 -24.17 28.12
CA PRO A 220 47.98 -24.48 29.53
C PRO A 220 48.16 -23.16 30.30
N LEU A 221 47.14 -22.77 31.07
CA LEU A 221 47.32 -21.73 32.08
C LEU A 221 48.47 -22.17 33.02
N PRO A 222 49.45 -21.29 33.31
CA PRO A 222 50.44 -21.54 34.36
C PRO A 222 49.80 -21.65 35.75
#